data_AF-A0A9P7VLE4-F1
#
_entry.id   AF-A0A9P7VLE4-F1
#
_cell.length_a   1.000
_cell.length_b   1.000
_cell.length_c   1.000
_cell.angle_alpha   90.00
_cell.angle_beta   90.00
_cell.angle_gamma   90.00
#
_symmetry.space_group_name_H-M   'P 1'
#
loop_
_entity.id
_entity.type
_entity.pdbx_description
1 polymer ?
#
loop_
_entity_poly.entity_id
_entity_poly.type
_entity_poly.pdbx_seq_one_letter_code
_entity_poly.pdbx_strand_id
1 'polypeptide(L)'
;MVPSLETLPRDVLEHIALLTISSTSCSSLSNILHLLLSSRSIYHQLCIRCNPHLYARTFCTIFDVPFHRSCIPPDSALAAELKQRFRLIRRIRHRDYSTKSLRQDLWTAYGMVLESEGLNVSQLKAVGFSRFLDELVRKTIIEGARNNDAIECMCLAIWLLALTVTRCDINSRSEASREELLLLLRPFVLSMVKISPTYAISGPRTHIFSHVSTQKDPDLEEEEVIYYSRKPTPKPPHPNLSSAVIILTFALKQVDVPRYAPPNIPADRAAALAIHWTGPTQEDYHAVASYRTPLFSDIRQTSIATKESRTTATLCSLAHDYGYGALQEDSCLCQLSASTAHTIYRYIHQNLTGVWEGMYFISPLGTSASSSLSDATDADFICQSPMQCALSVHFCYTPNVPVSSEDMGADPFHWNIDPLHLFQSPSFFKNGRKANRGRREYCYDTDLPSGLSSPYDAWRDPGQALDCIITGKTLEDHDEAWGAFKFYGRVYRDGTIVMKRLPKNGWETGLGTWIFEGHLGYGAAWVGKWRSSIAPGDAGLQGIFSMRKRGSAKT
;
A
#
# COMPACT_ATOMS: atom_id res chain seq x y z
N MET A 1 -57.66 26.17 -12.98
CA MET A 1 -56.20 26.34 -13.20
C MET A 1 -55.60 24.95 -13.30
N VAL A 2 -54.84 24.67 -14.37
CA VAL A 2 -54.10 23.40 -14.45
C VAL A 2 -52.99 23.48 -13.40
N PRO A 3 -52.80 22.47 -12.53
CA PRO A 3 -51.71 22.47 -11.57
C PRO A 3 -50.38 22.52 -12.34
N SER A 4 -49.66 23.63 -12.19
CA SER A 4 -48.32 23.80 -12.76
C SER A 4 -47.30 23.17 -11.83
N LEU A 5 -46.26 22.57 -12.38
CA LEU A 5 -45.14 22.01 -11.61
C LEU A 5 -44.53 23.04 -10.65
N GLU A 6 -44.60 24.33 -11.00
CA GLU A 6 -44.12 25.46 -10.20
C GLU A 6 -44.93 25.71 -8.90
N THR A 7 -46.16 25.19 -8.82
CA THR A 7 -47.05 25.35 -7.66
C THR A 7 -46.88 24.26 -6.61
N LEU A 8 -46.05 23.24 -6.90
CA LEU A 8 -45.80 22.15 -5.99
C LEU A 8 -44.91 22.60 -4.81
N PRO A 9 -45.09 22.04 -3.61
CA PRO A 9 -44.17 22.21 -2.51
C PRO A 9 -42.75 21.75 -2.88
N ARG A 10 -41.75 22.44 -2.33
CA ARG A 10 -40.33 22.16 -2.56
C ARG A 10 -39.99 20.68 -2.35
N ASP A 11 -40.47 20.07 -1.28
CA ASP A 11 -40.16 18.67 -0.95
C ASP A 11 -40.66 17.68 -2.02
N VAL A 12 -41.80 18.00 -2.65
CA VAL A 12 -42.35 17.21 -3.77
C VAL A 12 -41.49 17.38 -5.01
N LEU A 13 -41.06 18.61 -5.30
CA LEU A 13 -40.14 18.89 -6.40
C LEU A 13 -38.76 18.23 -6.22
N GLU A 14 -38.25 18.21 -4.99
CA GLU A 14 -37.03 17.47 -4.63
C GLU A 14 -37.20 15.97 -4.90
N HIS A 15 -38.33 15.39 -4.50
CA HIS A 15 -38.59 13.97 -4.73
C HIS A 15 -38.70 13.64 -6.22
N ILE A 16 -39.42 14.48 -6.99
CA ILE A 16 -39.50 14.34 -8.45
C ILE A 16 -38.11 14.40 -9.06
N ALA A 17 -37.28 15.39 -8.67
CA ALA A 17 -35.92 15.52 -9.16
C ALA A 17 -35.08 14.27 -8.84
N LEU A 18 -35.16 13.71 -7.63
CA LEU A 18 -34.45 12.47 -7.26
C LEU A 18 -34.88 11.25 -8.08
N LEU A 19 -36.18 11.13 -8.39
CA LEU A 19 -36.68 10.04 -9.21
C LEU A 19 -36.11 10.11 -10.64
N THR A 20 -35.96 11.32 -11.20
CA THR A 20 -35.37 11.49 -12.54
C THR A 20 -33.90 11.05 -12.63
N ILE A 21 -33.19 11.02 -11.50
CA ILE A 21 -31.80 10.57 -11.41
C ILE A 21 -31.75 9.05 -11.30
N SER A 22 -32.64 8.48 -10.48
CA SER A 22 -32.69 7.05 -10.18
C SER A 22 -33.06 6.21 -11.40
N SER A 23 -33.80 6.78 -12.35
CA SER A 23 -34.19 6.14 -13.62
C SER A 23 -33.07 6.07 -14.67
N THR A 24 -31.99 6.84 -14.51
CA THR A 24 -30.87 6.85 -15.46
C THR A 24 -29.80 5.84 -15.06
N SER A 25 -29.48 4.93 -15.97
CA SER A 25 -28.37 3.99 -15.82
C SER A 25 -27.04 4.76 -15.81
N CYS A 26 -26.60 5.13 -14.61
CA CYS A 26 -25.27 5.60 -14.31
C CYS A 26 -24.91 6.98 -14.89
N SER A 27 -24.48 7.91 -14.04
CA SER A 27 -23.52 9.00 -14.33
C SER A 27 -23.97 10.30 -15.02
N SER A 28 -25.25 10.65 -15.07
CA SER A 28 -25.67 11.94 -15.69
C SER A 28 -26.68 12.72 -14.84
N LEU A 29 -26.33 13.97 -14.52
CA LEU A 29 -27.24 14.97 -13.93
C LEU A 29 -28.03 15.73 -15.02
N SER A 30 -28.05 15.24 -16.26
CA SER A 30 -28.72 15.88 -17.40
C SER A 30 -30.21 16.12 -17.13
N ASN A 31 -30.92 15.17 -16.55
CA ASN A 31 -32.35 15.32 -16.25
C ASN A 31 -32.63 16.45 -15.25
N ILE A 32 -31.80 16.59 -14.20
CA ILE A 32 -31.90 17.73 -13.28
C ILE A 32 -31.56 19.03 -14.02
N LEU A 33 -30.53 19.04 -14.88
CA LEU A 33 -30.19 20.22 -15.65
C LEU A 33 -31.36 20.67 -16.54
N HIS A 34 -32.01 19.74 -17.24
CA HIS A 34 -33.20 20.05 -18.05
C HIS A 34 -34.35 20.59 -17.20
N LEU A 35 -34.58 20.03 -16.01
CA LEU A 35 -35.58 20.53 -15.07
C LEU A 35 -35.24 21.95 -14.59
N LEU A 36 -33.99 22.22 -14.24
CA LEU A 36 -33.51 23.55 -13.84
C LEU A 36 -33.63 24.60 -14.96
N LEU A 37 -33.51 24.19 -16.22
CA LEU A 37 -33.64 25.07 -17.38
C LEU A 37 -35.09 25.33 -17.78
N SER A 38 -36.06 24.61 -17.22
CA SER A 38 -37.48 24.73 -17.59
C SER A 38 -38.16 25.99 -17.03
N SER A 39 -37.75 26.45 -15.83
CA SER A 39 -38.37 27.61 -15.15
C SER A 39 -37.41 28.26 -14.17
N ARG A 40 -37.50 29.59 -14.05
CA ARG A 40 -36.77 30.36 -13.03
C ARG A 40 -37.21 30.00 -11.61
N SER A 41 -38.51 29.75 -11.41
CA SER A 41 -39.04 29.36 -10.09
C SER A 41 -38.44 28.02 -9.65
N ILE A 42 -38.48 27.03 -10.55
CA ILE A 42 -37.90 25.70 -10.33
C ILE A 42 -36.39 25.79 -10.11
N TYR A 43 -35.69 26.61 -10.90
CA TYR A 43 -34.27 26.86 -10.73
C TYR A 43 -33.94 27.36 -9.31
N HIS A 44 -34.64 28.37 -8.82
CA HIS A 44 -34.39 28.92 -7.49
C HIS A 44 -34.72 27.94 -6.35
N GLN A 45 -35.66 27.02 -6.56
CA GLN A 45 -36.02 26.00 -5.57
C GLN A 45 -35.07 24.80 -5.57
N LEU A 46 -34.51 24.42 -6.73
CA LEU A 46 -33.74 23.18 -6.88
C LEU A 46 -32.24 23.37 -7.11
N CYS A 47 -31.74 24.58 -7.37
CA CYS A 47 -30.31 24.76 -7.63
C CYS A 47 -29.44 24.39 -6.41
N ILE A 48 -28.22 23.91 -6.67
CA ILE A 48 -27.29 23.41 -5.63
C ILE A 48 -27.00 24.38 -4.48
N ARG A 49 -27.06 25.69 -4.75
CA ARG A 49 -26.85 26.72 -3.73
C ARG A 49 -28.06 26.87 -2.79
N CYS A 50 -29.27 26.78 -3.33
CA CYS A 50 -30.50 26.94 -2.55
C CYS A 50 -30.96 25.60 -1.94
N ASN A 51 -30.50 24.48 -2.49
CA ASN A 51 -30.94 23.15 -2.12
C ASN A 51 -29.81 22.11 -2.06
N PRO A 52 -28.84 22.25 -1.13
CA PRO A 52 -27.76 21.28 -0.99
C PRO A 52 -28.26 19.86 -0.64
N HIS A 53 -29.38 19.76 0.10
CA HIS A 53 -29.98 18.48 0.52
C HIS A 53 -30.32 17.55 -0.66
N LEU A 54 -30.91 18.08 -1.73
CA LEU A 54 -31.19 17.31 -2.96
C LEU A 54 -29.92 16.66 -3.53
N TYR A 55 -28.82 17.42 -3.59
CA TYR A 55 -27.55 16.95 -4.16
C TYR A 55 -26.79 16.05 -3.19
N ALA A 56 -26.91 16.25 -1.88
CA ALA A 56 -26.41 15.32 -0.88
C ALA A 56 -27.08 13.95 -1.01
N ARG A 57 -28.42 13.91 -1.12
CA ARG A 57 -29.16 12.67 -1.38
C ARG A 57 -28.75 12.02 -2.70
N THR A 58 -28.60 12.83 -3.75
CA THR A 58 -28.10 12.38 -5.05
C THR A 58 -26.71 11.75 -4.92
N PHE A 59 -25.80 12.38 -4.17
CA PHE A 59 -24.47 11.86 -3.91
C PHE A 59 -24.52 10.46 -3.29
N CYS A 60 -25.29 10.30 -2.22
CA CYS A 60 -25.45 9.01 -1.54
C CYS A 60 -26.07 7.91 -2.43
N THR A 61 -26.78 8.27 -3.50
CA THR A 61 -27.33 7.28 -4.46
C THR A 61 -26.33 6.85 -5.54
N ILE A 62 -25.35 7.69 -5.86
CA ILE A 62 -24.45 7.49 -7.02
C ILE A 62 -23.05 7.07 -6.58
N PHE A 63 -22.61 7.51 -5.41
CA PHE A 63 -21.26 7.32 -4.88
C PHE A 63 -21.30 6.68 -3.51
N ASP A 64 -20.24 5.94 -3.20
CA ASP A 64 -20.03 5.41 -1.86
C ASP A 64 -19.67 6.55 -0.90
N VAL A 65 -20.24 6.48 0.29
CA VAL A 65 -20.02 7.43 1.38
C VAL A 65 -19.27 6.71 2.49
N PRO A 66 -18.11 7.20 2.92
CA PRO A 66 -17.28 6.43 3.84
C PRO A 66 -17.65 6.58 5.32
N PHE A 67 -18.64 7.42 5.63
CA PHE A 67 -18.94 7.80 6.99
C PHE A 67 -19.95 6.84 7.61
N HIS A 68 -19.59 6.26 8.75
CA HIS A 68 -20.54 5.59 9.63
C HIS A 68 -21.44 6.64 10.28
N ARG A 69 -22.65 6.21 10.70
CA ARG A 69 -23.79 7.07 11.09
C ARG A 69 -23.48 8.25 12.03
N SER A 70 -22.37 8.22 12.77
CA SER A 70 -21.96 9.25 13.73
C SER A 70 -21.12 10.42 13.16
N CYS A 71 -20.62 10.34 11.91
CA CYS A 71 -19.72 11.35 11.32
C CYS A 71 -20.11 11.76 9.90
N ILE A 72 -21.41 11.78 9.57
CA ILE A 72 -21.88 12.15 8.23
C ILE A 72 -21.60 13.65 7.99
N PRO A 73 -20.90 14.03 6.89
CA PRO A 73 -20.69 15.43 6.54
C PRO A 73 -22.02 16.16 6.32
N PRO A 74 -22.05 17.49 6.53
CA PRO A 74 -23.25 18.26 6.23
C PRO A 74 -23.62 18.15 4.75
N ASP A 75 -24.91 18.30 4.44
CA ASP A 75 -25.41 18.21 3.05
C ASP A 75 -24.69 19.14 2.09
N SER A 76 -24.26 20.32 2.55
CA SER A 76 -23.48 21.27 1.76
C SER A 76 -22.12 20.69 1.33
N ALA A 77 -21.47 19.92 2.21
CA ALA A 77 -20.21 19.24 1.93
C ALA A 77 -20.41 18.09 0.94
N LEU A 78 -21.45 17.27 1.13
CA LEU A 78 -21.78 16.18 0.20
C LEU A 78 -22.15 16.73 -1.20
N ALA A 79 -22.89 17.84 -1.26
CA ALA A 79 -23.20 18.53 -2.50
C ALA A 79 -21.95 19.10 -3.20
N ALA A 80 -21.01 19.66 -2.42
CA ALA A 80 -19.74 20.12 -2.97
C ALA A 80 -18.89 18.97 -3.52
N GLU A 81 -18.84 17.85 -2.80
CA GLU A 81 -18.14 16.63 -3.22
C GLU A 81 -18.75 16.05 -4.51
N LEU A 82 -20.09 16.03 -4.62
CA LEU A 82 -20.79 15.63 -5.85
C LEU A 82 -20.27 16.41 -7.06
N LYS A 83 -20.13 17.73 -6.92
CA LYS A 83 -19.62 18.60 -7.98
C LYS A 83 -18.16 18.26 -8.33
N GLN A 84 -17.33 17.99 -7.33
CA GLN A 84 -15.92 17.61 -7.55
C GLN A 84 -15.80 16.27 -8.27
N ARG A 85 -16.53 15.23 -7.85
CA ARG A 85 -16.49 13.91 -8.50
C ARG A 85 -17.02 13.95 -9.94
N PHE A 86 -18.09 14.69 -10.21
CA PHE A 86 -18.56 14.87 -11.60
C PHE A 86 -17.59 15.67 -12.47
N ARG A 87 -16.86 16.64 -11.89
CA ARG A 87 -15.79 17.35 -12.60
C ARG A 87 -14.66 16.39 -12.99
N LEU A 88 -14.21 15.55 -12.07
CA LEU A 88 -13.22 14.50 -12.33
C LEU A 88 -13.71 13.54 -13.43
N ILE A 89 -14.93 13.02 -13.31
CA ILE A 89 -15.56 12.14 -14.32
C ILE A 89 -15.57 12.82 -15.70
N ARG A 90 -15.92 14.11 -15.76
CA ARG A 90 -15.90 14.88 -17.01
C ARG A 90 -14.50 15.04 -17.57
N ARG A 91 -13.50 15.34 -16.73
CA ARG A 91 -12.09 15.41 -17.14
C ARG A 91 -11.64 14.11 -17.80
N ILE A 92 -11.92 12.98 -17.14
CA ILE A 92 -11.53 11.65 -17.64
C ILE A 92 -12.17 11.36 -19.00
N ARG A 93 -13.48 11.63 -19.14
CA ARG A 93 -14.21 11.45 -20.41
C ARG A 93 -13.62 12.27 -21.56
N HIS A 94 -13.21 13.50 -21.28
CA HIS A 94 -12.60 14.38 -22.28
C HIS A 94 -11.09 14.15 -22.46
N ARG A 95 -10.47 13.26 -21.66
CA ARG A 95 -9.02 13.06 -21.63
C ARG A 95 -8.24 14.37 -21.46
N ASP A 96 -8.73 15.22 -20.55
CA ASP A 96 -8.12 16.52 -20.29
C ASP A 96 -6.93 16.39 -19.32
N TYR A 97 -5.73 16.42 -19.90
CA TYR A 97 -4.44 16.37 -19.21
C TYR A 97 -3.88 17.75 -18.82
N SER A 98 -4.70 18.80 -18.82
CA SER A 98 -4.27 20.13 -18.38
C SER A 98 -3.91 20.13 -16.89
N THR A 99 -2.85 20.87 -16.54
CA THR A 99 -2.34 20.98 -15.15
C THR A 99 -3.31 21.71 -14.23
N LYS A 100 -4.14 22.60 -14.77
CA LYS A 100 -5.14 23.36 -14.02
C LYS A 100 -6.03 22.39 -13.25
N SER A 101 -6.04 22.49 -11.92
CA SER A 101 -6.82 21.65 -10.99
C SER A 101 -6.58 20.13 -11.04
N LEU A 102 -5.56 19.67 -11.78
CA LEU A 102 -5.25 18.24 -11.86
C LEU A 102 -4.94 17.66 -10.49
N ARG A 103 -4.17 18.39 -9.68
CA ARG A 103 -3.85 18.06 -8.28
C ARG A 103 -5.10 17.71 -7.48
N GLN A 104 -6.08 18.61 -7.45
CA GLN A 104 -7.35 18.40 -6.73
C GLN A 104 -8.11 17.19 -7.29
N ASP A 105 -8.20 17.06 -8.62
CA ASP A 105 -8.95 15.98 -9.26
C ASP A 105 -8.31 14.59 -8.98
N LEU A 106 -6.97 14.50 -8.92
CA LEU A 106 -6.26 13.26 -8.54
C LEU A 106 -6.48 12.90 -7.07
N TRP A 107 -6.49 13.88 -6.16
CA TRP A 107 -6.84 13.65 -4.76
C TRP A 107 -8.30 13.23 -4.57
N THR A 108 -9.23 13.82 -5.32
CA THR A 108 -10.62 13.36 -5.36
C THR A 108 -10.70 11.92 -5.87
N ALA A 109 -9.94 11.56 -6.90
CA ALA A 109 -9.88 10.19 -7.40
C ALA A 109 -9.31 9.22 -6.36
N TYR A 110 -8.29 9.65 -5.61
CA TYR A 110 -7.70 8.90 -4.52
C TYR A 110 -8.71 8.59 -3.41
N GLY A 111 -9.45 9.61 -2.96
CA GLY A 111 -10.58 9.42 -2.04
C GLY A 111 -11.60 8.43 -2.61
N MET A 112 -12.05 8.62 -3.85
CA MET A 112 -13.01 7.71 -4.50
C MET A 112 -12.56 6.24 -4.51
N VAL A 113 -11.28 5.97 -4.78
CA VAL A 113 -10.72 4.60 -4.81
C VAL A 113 -10.68 3.98 -3.40
N LEU A 114 -10.27 4.75 -2.39
CA LEU A 114 -10.16 4.24 -1.02
C LEU A 114 -11.52 4.03 -0.36
N GLU A 115 -12.48 4.93 -0.60
CA GLU A 115 -13.84 4.86 -0.04
C GLU A 115 -14.77 3.88 -0.74
N SER A 116 -14.32 3.29 -1.84
CA SER A 116 -15.20 2.48 -2.69
C SER A 116 -15.66 1.20 -1.97
N GLU A 117 -16.97 1.08 -1.81
CA GLU A 117 -17.69 -0.16 -1.50
C GLU A 117 -18.24 -0.83 -2.77
N GLY A 118 -18.15 -0.15 -3.92
CA GLY A 118 -18.38 -0.72 -5.24
C GLY A 118 -18.94 0.28 -6.25
N LEU A 119 -19.67 1.30 -5.80
CA LEU A 119 -20.22 2.34 -6.67
C LEU A 119 -19.12 3.24 -7.24
N ASN A 120 -18.18 3.70 -6.41
CA ASN A 120 -17.11 4.59 -6.85
C ASN A 120 -16.22 3.93 -7.92
N VAL A 121 -15.78 2.70 -7.68
CA VAL A 121 -15.00 1.92 -8.67
C VAL A 121 -15.79 1.70 -9.96
N SER A 122 -17.10 1.44 -9.87
CA SER A 122 -17.95 1.29 -11.05
C SER A 122 -18.02 2.58 -11.88
N GLN A 123 -18.15 3.74 -11.24
CA GLN A 123 -18.12 5.05 -11.91
C GLN A 123 -16.79 5.29 -12.63
N LEU A 124 -15.66 5.03 -11.95
CA LEU A 124 -14.31 5.21 -12.51
C LEU A 124 -14.06 4.26 -13.69
N LYS A 125 -14.49 3.00 -13.57
CA LYS A 125 -14.38 2.01 -14.65
C LYS A 125 -15.21 2.41 -15.87
N ALA A 126 -16.45 2.89 -15.66
CA ALA A 126 -17.35 3.32 -16.73
C ALA A 126 -16.80 4.47 -17.58
N VAL A 127 -15.91 5.30 -17.02
CA VAL A 127 -15.25 6.39 -17.76
C VAL A 127 -13.85 6.06 -18.26
N GLY A 128 -13.36 4.83 -18.06
CA GLY A 128 -12.03 4.43 -18.53
C GLY A 128 -10.87 5.02 -17.72
N PHE A 129 -11.04 5.19 -16.41
CA PHE A 129 -10.05 5.83 -15.53
C PHE A 129 -8.65 5.21 -15.60
N SER A 130 -8.54 3.87 -15.64
CA SER A 130 -7.25 3.16 -15.77
C SER A 130 -6.48 3.58 -17.02
N ARG A 131 -7.17 3.72 -18.16
CA ARG A 131 -6.55 4.19 -19.41
C ARG A 131 -6.12 5.65 -19.33
N PHE A 132 -6.93 6.50 -18.72
CA PHE A 132 -6.58 7.90 -18.49
C PHE A 132 -5.31 8.02 -17.63
N LEU A 133 -5.17 7.21 -16.57
CA LEU A 133 -3.98 7.18 -15.74
C LEU A 133 -2.75 6.68 -16.50
N ASP A 134 -2.88 5.63 -17.31
CA ASP A 134 -1.77 5.12 -18.14
C ASP A 134 -1.24 6.21 -19.08
N GLU A 135 -2.14 6.88 -19.80
CA GLU A 135 -1.79 8.00 -20.69
C GLU A 135 -1.19 9.19 -19.92
N LEU A 136 -1.72 9.52 -18.74
CA LEU A 136 -1.20 10.59 -17.88
C LEU A 136 0.20 10.27 -17.33
N VAL A 137 0.43 9.05 -16.85
CA VAL A 137 1.75 8.62 -16.33
C VAL A 137 2.79 8.66 -17.44
N ARG A 138 2.48 8.14 -18.63
CA ARG A 138 3.39 8.21 -19.79
C ARG A 138 3.74 9.64 -20.14
N LYS A 139 2.72 10.49 -20.28
CA LYS A 139 2.91 11.91 -20.63
C LYS A 139 3.75 12.64 -19.58
N THR A 140 3.43 12.47 -18.30
CA THR A 140 4.12 13.17 -17.20
C THR A 140 5.58 12.75 -17.05
N ILE A 141 5.90 11.47 -17.25
CA ILE A 141 7.28 10.98 -17.20
C ILE A 141 8.08 11.50 -18.41
N ILE A 142 7.50 11.47 -19.62
CA ILE A 142 8.17 11.92 -20.86
C ILE A 142 8.40 13.43 -20.86
N GLU A 143 7.39 14.23 -20.48
CA GLU A 143 7.50 15.70 -20.44
C GLU A 143 8.39 16.21 -19.29
N GLY A 144 8.60 15.36 -18.28
CA GLY A 144 9.33 15.68 -17.06
C GLY A 144 8.54 16.57 -16.10
N ALA A 145 8.76 16.40 -14.80
CA ALA A 145 8.16 17.27 -13.79
C ALA A 145 8.91 18.60 -13.70
N ARG A 146 8.20 19.72 -13.88
CA ARG A 146 8.80 21.07 -13.87
C ARG A 146 8.75 21.76 -12.51
N ASN A 147 7.86 21.32 -11.61
CA ASN A 147 7.65 21.90 -10.29
C ASN A 147 7.16 20.84 -9.29
N ASN A 148 7.06 21.21 -8.01
CA ASN A 148 6.65 20.30 -6.93
C ASN A 148 5.23 19.73 -7.13
N ASP A 149 4.29 20.53 -7.63
CA ASP A 149 2.93 20.06 -7.92
C ASP A 149 2.89 19.00 -9.02
N ALA A 150 3.72 19.14 -10.06
CA ALA A 150 3.83 18.15 -11.12
C ALA A 150 4.44 16.84 -10.60
N ILE A 151 5.41 16.92 -9.68
CA ILE A 151 5.97 15.73 -9.01
C ILE A 151 4.87 15.05 -8.19
N GLU A 152 4.11 15.80 -7.39
CA GLU A 152 3.03 15.24 -6.59
C GLU A 152 1.94 14.60 -7.47
N CYS A 153 1.52 15.27 -8.54
CA CYS A 153 0.55 14.72 -9.49
C CYS A 153 1.06 13.43 -10.15
N MET A 154 2.34 13.38 -10.53
CA MET A 154 2.96 12.17 -11.08
C MET A 154 2.96 11.03 -10.06
N CYS A 155 3.39 11.30 -8.83
CA CYS A 155 3.38 10.32 -7.74
C CYS A 155 1.97 9.78 -7.49
N LEU A 156 0.98 10.66 -7.40
CA LEU A 156 -0.42 10.28 -7.22
C LEU A 156 -0.96 9.48 -8.41
N ALA A 157 -0.62 9.86 -9.64
CA ALA A 157 -1.06 9.13 -10.84
C ALA A 157 -0.48 7.71 -10.88
N ILE A 158 0.81 7.53 -10.58
CA ILE A 158 1.45 6.21 -10.49
C ILE A 158 0.81 5.39 -9.38
N TRP A 159 0.54 6.02 -8.23
CA TRP A 159 -0.10 5.36 -7.11
C TRP A 159 -1.52 4.91 -7.43
N LEU A 160 -2.33 5.80 -8.00
CA LEU A 160 -3.68 5.50 -8.47
C LEU A 160 -3.68 4.39 -9.51
N LEU A 161 -2.69 4.36 -10.40
CA LEU A 161 -2.53 3.27 -11.36
C LEU A 161 -2.28 1.94 -10.63
N ALA A 162 -1.39 1.92 -9.63
CA ALA A 162 -1.14 0.73 -8.81
C ALA A 162 -2.37 0.26 -8.01
N LEU A 163 -3.22 1.19 -7.56
CA LEU A 163 -4.45 0.86 -6.84
C LEU A 163 -5.58 0.39 -7.76
N THR A 164 -5.61 0.83 -9.02
CA THR A 164 -6.73 0.56 -9.93
C THR A 164 -6.49 -0.55 -10.93
N VAL A 165 -5.23 -0.84 -11.26
CA VAL A 165 -4.86 -1.91 -12.20
C VAL A 165 -5.30 -3.28 -11.68
N THR A 166 -5.88 -4.08 -12.57
CA THR A 166 -6.27 -5.48 -12.32
C THR A 166 -5.37 -6.44 -13.07
N ARG A 167 -5.35 -7.72 -12.67
CA ARG A 167 -4.66 -8.76 -13.45
C ARG A 167 -5.18 -8.87 -14.87
N CYS A 168 -6.50 -8.72 -15.05
CA CYS A 168 -7.13 -8.71 -16.37
C CYS A 168 -6.58 -7.59 -17.25
N ASP A 169 -6.42 -6.38 -16.70
CA ASP A 169 -5.84 -5.24 -17.43
C ASP A 169 -4.40 -5.54 -17.88
N ILE A 170 -3.59 -6.14 -17.00
CA ILE A 170 -2.19 -6.49 -17.30
C ILE A 170 -2.11 -7.54 -18.41
N ASN A 171 -2.91 -8.60 -18.34
CA ASN A 171 -2.90 -9.68 -19.34
C ASN A 171 -3.49 -9.23 -20.68
N SER A 172 -4.44 -8.30 -20.68
CA SER A 172 -5.02 -7.73 -21.92
C SER A 172 -4.10 -6.74 -22.64
N ARG A 173 -3.03 -6.27 -21.96
CA ARG A 173 -2.10 -5.29 -22.49
C ARG A 173 -1.14 -5.94 -23.50
N SER A 174 -0.81 -5.23 -24.58
CA SER A 174 0.19 -5.69 -25.54
C SER A 174 1.59 -5.73 -24.91
N GLU A 175 2.42 -6.65 -25.39
CA GLU A 175 3.81 -6.80 -24.92
C GLU A 175 4.61 -5.49 -25.08
N ALA A 176 4.52 -4.84 -26.24
CA ALA A 176 5.21 -3.57 -26.49
C ALA A 176 4.78 -2.46 -25.52
N SER A 177 3.48 -2.31 -25.25
CA SER A 177 2.97 -1.28 -24.33
C SER A 177 3.39 -1.54 -22.89
N ARG A 178 3.52 -2.82 -22.52
CA ARG A 178 3.97 -3.27 -21.20
C ARG A 178 5.46 -3.01 -20.99
N GLU A 179 6.29 -3.35 -21.97
CA GLU A 179 7.73 -3.05 -21.95
C GLU A 179 7.99 -1.55 -21.92
N GLU A 180 7.26 -0.75 -22.70
CA GLU A 180 7.36 0.70 -22.67
C GLU A 180 7.05 1.27 -21.27
N LEU A 181 6.01 0.77 -20.59
CA LEU A 181 5.69 1.21 -19.23
C LEU A 181 6.78 0.77 -18.23
N LEU A 182 7.31 -0.45 -18.36
CA LEU A 182 8.43 -0.92 -17.54
C LEU A 182 9.67 -0.04 -17.70
N LEU A 183 9.99 0.36 -18.93
CA LEU A 183 11.09 1.28 -19.22
C LEU A 183 10.89 2.65 -18.57
N LEU A 184 9.67 3.19 -18.59
CA LEU A 184 9.35 4.47 -17.95
C LEU A 184 9.44 4.40 -16.41
N LEU A 185 9.07 3.28 -15.80
CA LEU A 185 9.12 3.08 -14.35
C LEU A 185 10.53 2.74 -13.84
N ARG A 186 11.39 2.16 -14.68
CA ARG A 186 12.72 1.66 -14.34
C ARG A 186 13.62 2.68 -13.62
N PRO A 187 13.74 3.95 -14.04
CA PRO A 187 14.62 4.91 -13.38
C PRO A 187 14.25 5.12 -11.91
N PHE A 188 12.94 5.17 -11.60
CA PHE A 188 12.45 5.34 -10.24
C PHE A 188 12.81 4.14 -9.37
N VAL A 189 12.67 2.93 -9.91
CA VAL A 189 13.04 1.72 -9.16
C VAL A 189 14.54 1.70 -8.88
N LEU A 190 15.37 1.87 -9.90
CA LEU A 190 16.82 1.71 -9.80
C LEU A 190 17.48 2.84 -8.98
N SER A 191 17.00 4.09 -9.11
CA SER A 191 17.53 5.23 -8.34
C SER A 191 17.24 5.09 -6.85
N MET A 192 16.08 4.52 -6.49
CA MET A 192 15.69 4.33 -5.09
C MET A 192 16.54 3.29 -4.37
N VAL A 193 17.11 2.33 -5.10
CA VAL A 193 18.00 1.32 -4.50
C VAL A 193 19.36 1.93 -4.12
N LYS A 194 19.80 3.00 -4.79
CA LYS A 194 21.11 3.66 -4.57
C LYS A 194 21.17 4.60 -3.35
N ILE A 195 20.06 4.86 -2.64
CA ILE A 195 20.02 5.84 -1.53
C ILE A 195 20.29 5.14 -0.18
N SER A 196 21.39 5.53 0.49
CA SER A 196 21.78 5.06 1.83
C SER A 196 20.78 5.47 2.94
N PRO A 197 20.59 4.64 3.99
CA PRO A 197 19.58 4.84 5.03
C PRO A 197 19.85 6.01 5.98
N THR A 198 21.07 6.57 6.02
CA THR A 198 21.40 7.73 6.86
C THR A 198 20.60 9.00 6.53
N TYR A 199 19.98 9.07 5.35
CA TYR A 199 19.14 10.19 4.93
C TYR A 199 17.62 9.88 4.99
N ALA A 200 17.22 8.66 5.38
CA ALA A 200 15.83 8.19 5.33
C ALA A 200 14.96 8.65 6.52
N ILE A 201 15.52 9.34 7.52
CA ILE A 201 14.77 9.88 8.67
C ILE A 201 13.88 11.06 8.26
N SER A 202 14.15 11.68 7.12
CA SER A 202 13.15 12.44 6.38
C SER A 202 12.62 11.53 5.29
N GLY A 203 11.30 11.30 5.24
CA GLY A 203 10.67 10.54 4.15
C GLY A 203 11.13 11.03 2.77
N PRO A 204 10.88 10.27 1.69
CA PRO A 204 11.49 10.45 0.37
C PRO A 204 11.03 11.75 -0.33
N ARG A 205 11.37 12.90 0.24
CA ARG A 205 11.42 14.17 -0.46
C ARG A 205 12.79 14.22 -1.14
N THR A 206 12.74 14.25 -2.48
CA THR A 206 13.63 15.09 -3.29
C THR A 206 15.12 14.74 -3.36
N HIS A 207 15.49 13.50 -3.72
CA HIS A 207 16.83 13.26 -4.31
C HIS A 207 16.80 12.93 -5.81
N ILE A 208 15.71 12.36 -6.35
CA ILE A 208 15.54 12.17 -7.81
C ILE A 208 15.35 13.53 -8.52
N PHE A 209 14.83 14.53 -7.81
CA PHE A 209 14.51 15.86 -8.32
C PHE A 209 15.37 16.97 -7.71
N SER A 210 16.60 16.66 -7.25
CA SER A 210 17.51 17.63 -6.62
C SER A 210 17.88 18.83 -7.52
N HIS A 211 17.58 18.77 -8.83
CA HIS A 211 17.75 19.87 -9.78
C HIS A 211 16.56 20.84 -9.84
N VAL A 212 15.43 20.56 -9.18
CA VAL A 212 14.33 21.54 -9.05
C VAL A 212 14.72 22.54 -7.97
N SER A 213 15.12 23.74 -8.41
CA SER A 213 15.45 24.88 -7.53
C SER A 213 14.38 25.04 -6.46
N THR A 214 14.75 24.83 -5.19
CA THR A 214 13.91 25.06 -4.02
C THR A 214 13.85 26.55 -3.67
N GLN A 215 13.75 27.43 -4.66
CA GLN A 215 13.26 28.77 -4.39
C GLN A 215 11.76 28.64 -4.13
N LYS A 216 11.41 28.51 -2.85
CA LYS A 216 10.06 28.82 -2.39
C LYS A 216 9.80 30.26 -2.80
N ASP A 217 8.96 30.45 -3.81
CA ASP A 217 8.43 31.76 -4.12
C ASP A 217 7.51 32.13 -2.95
N PRO A 218 7.83 33.17 -2.14
CA PRO A 218 7.07 33.49 -0.94
C PRO A 218 5.63 33.96 -1.25
N ASP A 219 5.31 34.23 -2.52
CA ASP A 219 4.03 34.76 -2.98
C ASP A 219 3.07 33.71 -3.59
N LEU A 220 3.49 32.45 -3.74
CA LEU A 220 2.62 31.37 -4.21
C LEU A 220 2.04 30.59 -3.03
N GLU A 221 0.85 30.99 -2.58
CA GLU A 221 0.04 30.16 -1.67
C GLU A 221 -0.17 28.78 -2.31
N GLU A 222 0.34 27.71 -1.70
CA GLU A 222 0.02 26.34 -2.13
C GLU A 222 -1.50 26.15 -2.07
N GLU A 223 -2.17 26.01 -3.23
CA GLU A 223 -3.60 25.70 -3.27
C GLU A 223 -3.85 24.37 -2.55
N GLU A 224 -4.40 24.46 -1.33
CA GLU A 224 -4.68 23.30 -0.49
C GLU A 224 -5.81 22.45 -1.08
N VAL A 225 -5.64 21.13 -0.96
CA VAL A 225 -6.62 20.16 -1.41
C VAL A 225 -7.83 20.18 -0.49
N ILE A 226 -9.03 20.26 -1.06
CA ILE A 226 -10.30 20.32 -0.32
C ILE A 226 -11.00 18.97 -0.45
N TYR A 227 -11.41 18.39 0.69
CA TYR A 227 -12.14 17.13 0.78
C TYR A 227 -13.41 17.31 1.61
N TYR A 228 -14.59 17.00 1.08
CA TYR A 228 -15.87 17.25 1.76
C TYR A 228 -15.98 18.68 2.35
N SER A 229 -15.61 19.69 1.55
CA SER A 229 -15.56 21.11 1.96
C SER A 229 -14.63 21.43 3.14
N ARG A 230 -13.74 20.51 3.50
CA ARG A 230 -12.75 20.67 4.57
C ARG A 230 -11.35 20.59 4.01
N LYS A 231 -10.43 21.22 4.72
CA LYS A 231 -9.00 21.09 4.49
C LYS A 231 -8.53 19.97 5.42
N PRO A 232 -7.99 18.85 4.90
CA PRO A 232 -7.50 17.80 5.77
C PRO A 232 -6.27 18.30 6.53
N THR A 233 -6.35 18.23 7.86
CA THR A 233 -5.30 18.62 8.79
C THR A 233 -5.10 17.47 9.77
N PRO A 234 -3.90 16.86 9.86
CA PRO A 234 -2.70 17.14 9.07
C PRO A 234 -2.89 16.80 7.59
N LYS A 235 -2.04 17.38 6.71
CA LYS A 235 -2.01 17.02 5.28
C LYS A 235 -1.85 15.49 5.17
N PRO A 236 -2.67 14.79 4.36
CA PRO A 236 -2.54 13.35 4.23
C PRO A 236 -1.12 13.02 3.76
N PRO A 237 -0.43 12.06 4.42
CA PRO A 237 0.92 11.69 4.02
C PRO A 237 0.92 11.25 2.56
N HIS A 238 1.89 11.75 1.79
CA HIS A 238 2.01 11.35 0.39
C HIS A 238 2.21 9.83 0.31
N PRO A 239 1.53 9.13 -0.61
CA PRO A 239 1.74 7.70 -0.78
C PRO A 239 3.20 7.42 -1.16
N ASN A 240 3.78 6.36 -0.58
CA ASN A 240 5.19 6.01 -0.80
C ASN A 240 5.41 5.53 -2.24
N LEU A 241 5.78 6.43 -3.16
CA LEU A 241 6.01 6.12 -4.58
C LEU A 241 6.76 4.80 -4.82
N SER A 242 7.78 4.50 -4.00
CA SER A 242 8.57 3.27 -4.12
C SER A 242 7.70 2.02 -4.14
N SER A 243 6.72 1.93 -3.23
CA SER A 243 5.86 0.75 -3.13
C SER A 243 4.99 0.57 -4.38
N ALA A 244 4.42 1.65 -4.94
CA ALA A 244 3.59 1.56 -6.14
C ALA A 244 4.40 1.16 -7.36
N VAL A 245 5.57 1.77 -7.55
CA VAL A 245 6.45 1.45 -8.68
C VAL A 245 6.92 0.00 -8.58
N ILE A 246 7.27 -0.48 -7.39
CA ILE A 246 7.65 -1.89 -7.16
C ILE A 246 6.48 -2.83 -7.48
N ILE A 247 5.27 -2.55 -6.95
CA ILE A 247 4.06 -3.34 -7.24
C ILE A 247 3.81 -3.42 -8.75
N LEU A 248 3.82 -2.27 -9.44
CA LEU A 248 3.61 -2.21 -10.88
C LEU A 248 4.70 -2.98 -11.63
N THR A 249 5.96 -2.81 -11.27
CA THR A 249 7.10 -3.51 -11.92
C THR A 249 6.95 -5.02 -11.83
N PHE A 250 6.68 -5.55 -10.63
CA PHE A 250 6.44 -6.98 -10.45
C PHE A 250 5.19 -7.45 -11.21
N ALA A 251 4.09 -6.72 -11.09
CA ALA A 251 2.83 -7.12 -11.70
C ALA A 251 2.92 -7.16 -13.24
N LEU A 252 3.58 -6.17 -13.86
CA LEU A 252 3.80 -6.12 -15.32
C LEU A 252 4.74 -7.24 -15.79
N LYS A 253 5.75 -7.64 -15.01
CA LYS A 253 6.63 -8.77 -15.35
C LYS A 253 5.97 -10.15 -15.13
N GLN A 254 4.84 -10.22 -14.42
CA GLN A 254 4.12 -11.44 -14.09
C GLN A 254 2.85 -11.61 -14.94
N VAL A 255 3.02 -11.69 -16.26
CA VAL A 255 1.94 -12.09 -17.19
C VAL A 255 1.80 -13.61 -17.19
N ASP A 256 0.59 -14.09 -17.47
CA ASP A 256 0.26 -15.52 -17.55
C ASP A 256 0.88 -16.18 -18.80
N VAL A 257 2.20 -16.35 -18.77
CA VAL A 257 2.97 -17.13 -19.75
C VAL A 257 3.41 -18.44 -19.09
N PRO A 258 3.23 -19.60 -19.74
CA PRO A 258 3.74 -20.86 -19.23
C PRO A 258 5.27 -20.77 -19.04
N ARG A 259 5.74 -20.92 -17.80
CA ARG A 259 7.16 -21.07 -17.51
C ARG A 259 7.48 -22.56 -17.42
N TYR A 260 8.46 -23.00 -18.19
CA TYR A 260 8.91 -24.38 -18.18
C TYR A 260 9.92 -24.58 -17.05
N ALA A 261 9.71 -25.62 -16.24
CA ALA A 261 10.74 -26.11 -15.34
C ALA A 261 11.88 -26.73 -16.17
N PRO A 262 13.13 -26.67 -15.71
CA PRO A 262 14.23 -27.39 -16.33
C PRO A 262 13.89 -28.89 -16.52
N PRO A 263 14.21 -29.52 -17.66
CA PRO A 263 13.79 -30.90 -17.93
C PRO A 263 14.57 -31.94 -17.11
N ASN A 264 15.78 -31.61 -16.64
CA ASN A 264 16.71 -32.56 -16.00
C ASN A 264 16.70 -32.50 -14.46
N ILE A 265 15.61 -32.05 -13.85
CA ILE A 265 15.44 -32.02 -12.38
C ILE A 265 14.28 -32.92 -11.96
N PRO A 266 14.27 -33.43 -10.72
CA PRO A 266 13.21 -34.29 -10.21
C PRO A 266 11.83 -33.64 -10.30
N ALA A 267 10.79 -34.44 -10.58
CA ALA A 267 9.43 -33.94 -10.71
C ALA A 267 8.91 -33.31 -9.40
N ASP A 268 9.07 -34.04 -8.29
CA ASP A 268 8.60 -33.67 -6.96
C ASP A 268 9.66 -33.96 -5.88
N ARG A 269 9.34 -33.59 -4.64
CA ARG A 269 10.24 -33.80 -3.49
C ARG A 269 10.51 -35.28 -3.22
N ALA A 270 9.52 -36.16 -3.44
CA ALA A 270 9.67 -37.59 -3.22
C ALA A 270 10.68 -38.22 -4.20
N ALA A 271 10.63 -37.82 -5.48
CA ALA A 271 11.58 -38.24 -6.49
C ALA A 271 12.99 -37.70 -6.20
N ALA A 272 13.11 -36.46 -5.69
CA ALA A 272 14.40 -35.89 -5.29
C ALA A 272 15.05 -36.70 -4.16
N LEU A 273 14.28 -37.06 -3.13
CA LEU A 273 14.76 -37.88 -2.01
C LEU A 273 15.22 -39.27 -2.46
N ALA A 274 14.50 -39.88 -3.41
CA ALA A 274 14.85 -41.20 -3.94
C ALA A 274 16.21 -41.24 -4.65
N ILE A 275 16.67 -40.11 -5.20
CA ILE A 275 17.96 -40.00 -5.90
C ILE A 275 19.00 -39.19 -5.11
N HIS A 276 18.74 -38.88 -3.83
CA HIS A 276 19.57 -38.02 -2.98
C HIS A 276 19.90 -36.66 -3.62
N TRP A 277 18.94 -36.08 -4.35
CA TRP A 277 19.07 -34.76 -4.96
C TRP A 277 18.87 -33.65 -3.93
N THR A 278 19.81 -32.72 -3.90
CA THR A 278 19.72 -31.47 -3.13
C THR A 278 19.47 -30.31 -4.07
N GLY A 279 18.37 -29.58 -3.87
CA GLY A 279 18.01 -28.42 -4.68
C GLY A 279 16.53 -28.42 -5.13
N PRO A 280 16.19 -27.53 -6.07
CA PRO A 280 14.81 -27.36 -6.51
C PRO A 280 14.34 -28.50 -7.42
N THR A 281 13.03 -28.77 -7.35
CA THR A 281 12.28 -29.74 -8.14
C THR A 281 11.41 -29.02 -9.18
N GLN A 282 10.82 -29.75 -10.14
CA GLN A 282 9.89 -29.15 -11.11
C GLN A 282 8.69 -28.52 -10.39
N GLU A 283 8.16 -29.18 -9.36
CA GLU A 283 7.10 -28.65 -8.51
C GLU A 283 7.47 -27.29 -7.90
N ASP A 284 8.70 -27.12 -7.39
CA ASP A 284 9.16 -25.84 -6.83
C ASP A 284 9.18 -24.73 -7.90
N TYR A 285 9.67 -25.03 -9.11
CA TYR A 285 9.66 -24.06 -10.22
C TYR A 285 8.24 -23.71 -10.65
N HIS A 286 7.31 -24.66 -10.65
CA HIS A 286 5.91 -24.40 -10.94
C HIS A 286 5.25 -23.55 -9.85
N ALA A 287 5.52 -23.83 -8.57
CA ALA A 287 5.04 -23.02 -7.45
C ALA A 287 5.55 -21.57 -7.58
N VAL A 288 6.82 -21.39 -7.88
CA VAL A 288 7.44 -20.07 -8.14
C VAL A 288 6.82 -19.39 -9.36
N ALA A 289 6.60 -20.12 -10.45
CA ALA A 289 5.97 -19.60 -11.67
C ALA A 289 4.50 -19.19 -11.46
N SER A 290 3.81 -19.82 -10.50
CA SER A 290 2.42 -19.51 -10.13
C SER A 290 2.30 -18.25 -9.27
N TYR A 291 3.41 -17.76 -8.69
CA TYR A 291 3.39 -16.59 -7.84
C TYR A 291 2.91 -15.36 -8.60
N ARG A 292 2.00 -14.62 -7.97
CA ARG A 292 1.51 -13.33 -8.44
C ARG A 292 1.54 -12.33 -7.29
N THR A 293 2.16 -11.18 -7.53
CA THR A 293 2.12 -10.02 -6.64
C THR A 293 0.66 -9.60 -6.47
N PRO A 294 0.13 -9.56 -5.24
CA PRO A 294 -1.25 -9.18 -5.02
C PRO A 294 -1.51 -7.75 -5.52
N LEU A 295 -2.71 -7.50 -6.03
CA LEU A 295 -3.14 -6.19 -6.52
C LEU A 295 -4.33 -5.73 -5.71
N PHE A 296 -4.34 -4.44 -5.35
CA PHE A 296 -5.37 -3.84 -4.49
C PHE A 296 -6.78 -4.07 -5.03
N SER A 297 -6.99 -3.78 -6.32
CA SER A 297 -8.30 -3.89 -6.98
C SER A 297 -8.83 -5.34 -6.98
N ASP A 298 -7.95 -6.32 -7.28
CA ASP A 298 -8.33 -7.73 -7.33
C ASP A 298 -8.73 -8.27 -5.94
N ILE A 299 -8.01 -7.86 -4.88
CA ILE A 299 -8.32 -8.24 -3.50
C ILE A 299 -9.64 -7.63 -3.06
N ARG A 300 -9.87 -6.34 -3.32
CA ARG A 300 -11.13 -5.68 -2.93
C ARG A 300 -12.33 -6.29 -3.65
N GLN A 301 -12.22 -6.56 -4.96
CA GLN A 301 -13.29 -7.21 -5.71
C GLN A 301 -13.66 -8.57 -5.11
N THR A 302 -12.66 -9.35 -4.69
CA THR A 302 -12.88 -10.63 -4.02
C THR A 302 -13.60 -10.46 -2.68
N SER A 303 -13.17 -9.50 -1.86
CA SER A 303 -13.80 -9.19 -0.55
C SER A 303 -15.26 -8.72 -0.67
N ILE A 304 -15.54 -7.84 -1.65
CA ILE A 304 -16.91 -7.36 -1.93
C ILE A 304 -17.80 -8.52 -2.38
N ALA A 305 -17.28 -9.41 -3.23
CA ALA A 305 -18.03 -10.56 -3.75
C ALA A 305 -18.39 -11.59 -2.67
N THR A 306 -17.52 -11.80 -1.67
CA THR A 306 -17.74 -12.78 -0.61
C THR A 306 -18.71 -12.31 0.49
N LYS A 307 -19.11 -11.02 0.50
CA LYS A 307 -20.00 -10.42 1.53
C LYS A 307 -19.61 -10.81 2.97
N GLU A 308 -18.34 -11.08 3.25
CA GLU A 308 -17.92 -11.39 4.61
C GLU A 308 -18.18 -10.16 5.49
N SER A 309 -19.05 -10.31 6.49
CA SER A 309 -19.34 -9.29 7.52
C SER A 309 -18.11 -9.01 8.39
N ARG A 310 -17.11 -8.33 7.83
CA ARG A 310 -16.02 -7.64 8.54
C ARG A 310 -15.94 -6.18 8.11
N THR A 311 -17.07 -5.61 7.71
CA THR A 311 -17.24 -4.29 7.09
C THR A 311 -16.73 -3.12 7.94
N THR A 312 -16.45 -3.30 9.23
CA THR A 312 -15.86 -2.25 10.08
C THR A 312 -14.35 -2.40 10.28
N ALA A 313 -13.82 -3.62 10.36
CA ALA A 313 -12.39 -3.87 10.61
C ALA A 313 -11.52 -3.66 9.37
N THR A 314 -12.01 -4.04 8.19
CA THR A 314 -11.27 -3.96 6.92
C THR A 314 -11.19 -2.53 6.38
N LEU A 315 -12.16 -1.67 6.70
CA LEU A 315 -12.13 -0.24 6.37
C LEU A 315 -11.24 0.55 7.31
N CYS A 316 -11.22 0.21 8.61
CA CYS A 316 -10.26 0.78 9.56
C CYS A 316 -8.80 0.41 9.25
N SER A 317 -8.52 -0.76 8.67
CA SER A 317 -7.17 -1.14 8.24
C SER A 317 -6.71 -0.38 6.99
N LEU A 318 -7.59 -0.20 6.01
CA LEU A 318 -7.31 0.56 4.79
C LEU A 318 -7.19 2.07 5.05
N ALA A 319 -7.88 2.56 6.09
CA ALA A 319 -7.80 3.95 6.53
C ALA A 319 -6.36 4.36 6.95
N HIS A 320 -5.58 3.42 7.47
CA HIS A 320 -4.28 3.70 8.08
C HIS A 320 -3.09 3.48 7.14
N ASP A 321 -3.13 2.48 6.25
CA ASP A 321 -2.06 2.21 5.28
C ASP A 321 -1.74 3.40 4.35
N TYR A 322 -2.74 4.25 4.12
CA TYR A 322 -2.77 5.19 3.00
C TYR A 322 -3.17 6.61 3.40
N GLY A 323 -3.04 6.97 4.68
CA GLY A 323 -3.28 8.33 5.15
C GLY A 323 -4.74 8.77 5.14
N TYR A 324 -5.67 7.84 5.00
CA TYR A 324 -7.10 8.11 4.93
C TYR A 324 -7.69 8.50 6.30
N GLY A 325 -7.08 8.06 7.41
CA GLY A 325 -7.38 8.57 8.76
C GLY A 325 -7.21 10.09 8.88
N ALA A 326 -6.26 10.69 8.15
CA ALA A 326 -6.05 12.14 8.12
C ALA A 326 -7.11 12.92 7.29
N LEU A 327 -7.83 12.24 6.39
CA LEU A 327 -8.98 12.82 5.66
C LEU A 327 -10.26 12.82 6.51
N GLN A 328 -10.30 12.03 7.59
CA GLN A 328 -11.46 11.83 8.46
C GLN A 328 -11.27 12.45 9.86
N GLU A 329 -10.19 13.22 10.09
CA GLU A 329 -9.96 13.90 11.37
C GLU A 329 -11.06 14.92 11.67
N ASP A 330 -12.09 14.46 12.37
CA ASP A 330 -13.00 15.27 13.15
C ASP A 330 -13.33 14.53 14.45
N SER A 331 -12.90 15.16 15.54
CA SER A 331 -13.15 15.05 16.99
C SER A 331 -14.03 13.93 17.60
N CYS A 332 -14.98 13.30 16.90
CA CYS A 332 -15.86 12.28 17.49
C CYS A 332 -15.27 10.85 17.51
N LEU A 333 -14.29 10.55 16.67
CA LEU A 333 -13.44 9.35 16.85
C LEU A 333 -12.25 9.64 17.81
N CYS A 334 -11.99 10.91 18.12
CA CYS A 334 -10.88 11.35 18.97
C CYS A 334 -11.09 11.10 20.47
N GLN A 335 -12.26 10.64 20.92
CA GLN A 335 -12.35 10.11 22.30
C GLN A 335 -11.58 8.79 22.49
N LEU A 336 -11.11 8.19 21.38
CA LEU A 336 -10.20 7.04 21.35
C LEU A 336 -8.89 7.37 20.61
N SER A 337 -8.42 8.63 20.66
CA SER A 337 -7.20 9.10 19.99
C SER A 337 -5.94 8.42 20.55
N ALA A 338 -5.67 7.21 20.09
CA ALA A 338 -4.39 6.57 20.19
C ALA A 338 -3.51 7.18 19.09
N SER A 339 -2.29 7.61 19.41
CA SER A 339 -1.36 8.23 18.46
C SER A 339 -1.18 7.38 17.19
N THR A 340 -0.77 7.95 16.05
CA THR A 340 -0.56 7.25 14.76
C THR A 340 0.25 5.94 14.90
N ALA A 341 1.18 5.88 15.86
CA ALA A 341 1.94 4.67 16.20
C ALA A 341 1.07 3.52 16.75
N HIS A 342 0.00 3.84 17.47
CA HIS A 342 -0.89 2.87 18.11
C HIS A 342 -1.70 2.07 17.09
N THR A 343 -1.96 2.60 15.89
CA THR A 343 -2.72 1.84 14.89
C THR A 343 -1.83 0.96 14.02
N ILE A 344 -0.58 1.36 13.78
CA ILE A 344 0.35 0.59 12.94
C ILE A 344 0.66 -0.77 13.56
N TYR A 345 0.95 -0.83 14.86
CA TYR A 345 1.21 -2.11 15.52
C TYR A 345 -0.02 -3.02 15.56
N ARG A 346 -1.24 -2.47 15.69
CA ARG A 346 -2.47 -3.25 15.54
C ARG A 346 -2.62 -3.83 14.13
N TYR A 347 -2.35 -3.02 13.11
CA TYR A 347 -2.41 -3.44 11.72
C TYR A 347 -1.39 -4.55 11.41
N ILE A 348 -0.16 -4.37 11.88
CA ILE A 348 0.93 -5.34 11.72
C ILE A 348 0.60 -6.64 12.45
N HIS A 349 0.09 -6.56 13.69
CA HIS A 349 -0.36 -7.71 14.45
C HIS A 349 -1.39 -8.55 13.67
N GLN A 350 -2.37 -7.89 13.06
CA GLN A 350 -3.43 -8.56 12.32
C GLN A 350 -2.97 -9.18 11.00
N ASN A 351 -2.00 -8.56 10.32
CA ASN A 351 -1.73 -8.87 8.92
C ASN A 351 -0.36 -9.51 8.66
N LEU A 352 0.67 -9.22 9.45
CA LEU A 352 2.05 -9.64 9.14
C LEU A 352 2.37 -11.08 9.54
N THR A 353 1.81 -11.62 10.63
CA THR A 353 2.10 -12.99 11.09
C THR A 353 1.63 -14.03 10.09
N GLY A 354 2.47 -15.02 9.76
CA GLY A 354 2.13 -16.13 8.86
C GLY A 354 3.24 -16.45 7.85
N VAL A 355 2.93 -17.34 6.90
CA VAL A 355 3.87 -17.72 5.84
C VAL A 355 3.76 -16.75 4.68
N TRP A 356 4.89 -16.15 4.31
CA TRP A 356 5.04 -15.27 3.16
C TRP A 356 5.87 -15.97 2.09
N GLU A 357 5.42 -15.85 0.84
CA GLU A 357 6.11 -16.36 -0.34
C GLU A 357 6.20 -15.25 -1.38
N GLY A 358 7.28 -15.22 -2.14
CA GLY A 358 7.53 -14.13 -3.05
C GLY A 358 8.82 -14.27 -3.83
N MET A 359 9.21 -13.15 -4.44
CA MET A 359 10.36 -13.07 -5.32
C MET A 359 11.12 -11.79 -5.03
N TYR A 360 12.44 -11.83 -5.21
CA TYR A 360 13.26 -10.62 -5.30
C TYR A 360 13.99 -10.59 -6.64
N PHE A 361 14.24 -9.38 -7.13
CA PHE A 361 15.04 -9.10 -8.31
C PHE A 361 16.37 -8.48 -7.92
N ILE A 362 17.42 -8.79 -8.68
CA ILE A 362 18.76 -8.24 -8.49
C ILE A 362 18.99 -7.14 -9.53
N SER A 363 19.26 -5.92 -9.06
CA SER A 363 19.59 -4.80 -9.93
C SER A 363 20.97 -4.97 -10.57
N PRO A 364 21.19 -4.46 -11.80
CA PRO A 364 22.51 -4.45 -12.44
C PRO A 364 23.55 -3.72 -11.58
N LEU A 365 24.78 -4.26 -11.51
CA LEU A 365 25.91 -3.60 -10.84
C LEU A 365 26.58 -2.61 -11.80
N GLY A 366 26.76 -1.36 -11.36
CA GLY A 366 27.42 -0.26 -12.10
C GLY A 366 26.51 0.95 -12.31
N THR A 367 26.92 2.21 -12.26
CA THR A 367 28.21 2.87 -12.03
C THR A 367 27.96 3.90 -10.91
N SER A 368 29.02 4.48 -10.35
CA SER A 368 29.06 5.54 -9.32
C SER A 368 27.86 6.52 -9.31
N ALA A 369 27.58 7.13 -8.16
CA ALA A 369 26.50 8.10 -7.90
C ALA A 369 26.41 9.32 -8.86
N SER A 370 27.26 9.39 -9.89
CA SER A 370 27.32 10.39 -10.95
C SER A 370 26.70 9.97 -12.30
N SER A 371 26.24 8.72 -12.48
CA SER A 371 25.61 8.31 -13.75
C SER A 371 24.23 8.95 -13.91
N SER A 372 24.10 9.84 -14.90
CA SER A 372 22.83 10.50 -15.28
C SER A 372 21.68 9.50 -15.49
N LEU A 373 20.43 9.97 -15.35
CA LEU A 373 19.20 9.18 -15.60
C LEU A 373 19.18 8.45 -16.96
N SER A 374 20.04 8.82 -17.91
CA SER A 374 20.11 8.23 -19.25
C SER A 374 20.73 6.82 -19.28
N ASP A 375 21.75 6.51 -18.47
CA ASP A 375 22.42 5.19 -18.46
C ASP A 375 21.60 4.10 -17.77
N ALA A 376 20.66 4.46 -16.88
CA ALA A 376 19.81 3.51 -16.16
C ALA A 376 18.65 2.96 -17.03
N THR A 377 18.50 3.43 -18.27
CA THR A 377 17.35 3.11 -19.11
C THR A 377 17.46 1.74 -19.78
N ASP A 378 18.68 1.24 -20.06
CA ASP A 378 18.86 0.05 -20.90
C ASP A 378 19.03 -1.26 -20.11
N ALA A 379 19.64 -1.22 -18.91
CA ALA A 379 19.90 -2.42 -18.12
C ALA A 379 18.67 -2.88 -17.30
N ASP A 380 18.16 -4.08 -17.60
CA ASP A 380 17.11 -4.75 -16.81
C ASP A 380 17.69 -5.48 -15.59
N PHE A 381 16.82 -5.97 -14.69
CA PHE A 381 17.24 -6.79 -13.56
C PHE A 381 18.00 -8.05 -14.02
N ILE A 382 19.14 -8.32 -13.37
CA ILE A 382 20.05 -9.42 -13.73
C ILE A 382 19.36 -10.77 -13.56
N CYS A 383 18.69 -10.98 -12.43
CA CYS A 383 17.99 -12.21 -12.16
C CYS A 383 16.85 -12.03 -11.18
N GLN A 384 15.98 -13.03 -11.17
CA GLN A 384 14.85 -13.20 -10.27
C GLN A 384 15.08 -14.46 -9.44
N SER A 385 14.83 -14.39 -8.13
CA SER A 385 14.99 -15.52 -7.24
C SER A 385 13.85 -15.59 -6.22
N PRO A 386 13.44 -16.80 -5.81
CA PRO A 386 12.35 -16.97 -4.87
C PRO A 386 12.77 -16.66 -3.43
N MET A 387 11.78 -16.32 -2.62
CA MET A 387 11.95 -16.02 -1.21
C MET A 387 10.72 -16.48 -0.43
N GLN A 388 10.95 -17.10 0.72
CA GLN A 388 9.90 -17.47 1.67
C GLN A 388 10.34 -17.13 3.09
N CYS A 389 9.39 -16.72 3.92
CA CYS A 389 9.59 -16.62 5.36
C CYS A 389 8.27 -16.87 6.11
N ALA A 390 8.31 -17.75 7.11
CA ALA A 390 7.30 -17.84 8.13
C ALA A 390 7.62 -16.81 9.22
N LEU A 391 6.79 -15.77 9.33
CA LEU A 391 7.01 -14.63 10.21
C LEU A 391 6.12 -14.71 11.46
N SER A 392 6.71 -14.31 12.59
CA SER A 392 6.06 -14.07 13.86
C SER A 392 6.37 -12.65 14.33
N VAL A 393 5.38 -12.02 14.96
CA VAL A 393 5.48 -10.65 15.50
C VAL A 393 5.48 -10.72 17.01
N HIS A 394 6.30 -9.87 17.63
CA HIS A 394 6.54 -9.85 19.06
C HIS A 394 6.48 -8.41 19.57
N PHE A 395 5.71 -8.17 20.63
CA PHE A 395 5.48 -6.84 21.19
C PHE A 395 6.15 -6.69 22.55
N CYS A 396 6.75 -5.52 22.79
CA CYS A 396 7.27 -5.14 24.10
C CYS A 396 6.34 -4.12 24.76
N TYR A 397 5.95 -4.39 26.00
CA TYR A 397 5.07 -3.51 26.80
C TYR A 397 5.75 -3.12 28.11
N THR A 398 5.30 -2.04 28.73
CA THR A 398 5.69 -1.70 30.11
C THR A 398 5.33 -2.84 31.08
N PRO A 399 6.19 -3.17 32.07
CA PRO A 399 7.43 -2.49 32.47
C PRO A 399 8.69 -2.96 31.73
N ASN A 400 8.59 -3.79 30.69
CA ASN A 400 9.74 -4.28 29.94
C ASN A 400 10.41 -3.16 29.14
N VAL A 401 11.72 -3.29 28.90
CA VAL A 401 12.51 -2.32 28.16
C VAL A 401 12.70 -2.83 26.72
N PRO A 402 12.42 -2.00 25.70
CA PRO A 402 12.74 -2.32 24.30
C PRO A 402 14.20 -2.70 24.11
N VAL A 403 14.46 -3.48 23.05
CA VAL A 403 15.82 -3.74 22.58
C VAL A 403 16.58 -2.43 22.36
N SER A 404 17.77 -2.35 22.97
CA SER A 404 18.62 -1.17 22.94
C SER A 404 19.07 -0.78 21.53
N SER A 405 19.40 0.50 21.34
CA SER A 405 20.04 0.97 20.10
C SER A 405 21.46 0.44 19.90
N GLU A 406 22.08 -0.17 20.92
CA GLU A 406 23.37 -0.85 20.78
C GLU A 406 23.20 -2.22 20.10
N ASP A 407 22.13 -2.94 20.43
CA ASP A 407 21.90 -4.29 19.92
C ASP A 407 21.09 -4.30 18.60
N MET A 408 20.13 -3.37 18.46
CA MET A 408 19.44 -3.05 17.19
C MET A 408 19.41 -1.54 16.95
N GLY A 409 20.57 -1.00 16.57
CA GLY A 409 20.74 0.41 16.22
C GLY A 409 20.15 0.81 14.87
N ALA A 410 20.46 2.03 14.44
CA ALA A 410 19.95 2.61 13.20
C ALA A 410 20.39 1.86 11.94
N ASP A 411 21.56 1.19 11.97
CA ASP A 411 22.04 0.38 10.85
C ASP A 411 21.79 -1.11 11.10
N PRO A 412 20.92 -1.76 10.30
CA PRO A 412 20.64 -3.19 10.40
C PRO A 412 21.87 -4.09 10.22
N PHE A 413 22.93 -3.57 9.59
CA PHE A 413 24.20 -4.28 9.45
C PHE A 413 24.72 -4.76 10.81
N HIS A 414 24.74 -3.85 11.80
CA HIS A 414 25.32 -4.08 13.13
C HIS A 414 24.39 -4.80 14.11
N TRP A 415 23.21 -5.25 13.67
CA TRP A 415 22.30 -5.97 14.54
C TRP A 415 22.88 -7.32 14.94
N ASN A 416 23.15 -7.48 16.24
CA ASN A 416 23.87 -8.62 16.82
C ASN A 416 22.99 -9.48 17.75
N ILE A 417 21.67 -9.44 17.58
CA ILE A 417 20.73 -10.19 18.42
C ILE A 417 20.47 -11.56 17.79
N ASP A 418 20.70 -12.61 18.59
CA ASP A 418 20.15 -13.94 18.28
C ASP A 418 18.64 -13.92 18.56
N PRO A 419 17.78 -14.29 17.59
CA PRO A 419 16.34 -14.42 17.81
C PRO A 419 15.98 -15.26 19.05
N LEU A 420 16.80 -16.24 19.43
CA LEU A 420 16.59 -17.07 20.63
C LEU A 420 16.74 -16.28 21.95
N HIS A 421 17.41 -15.12 21.94
CA HIS A 421 17.57 -14.26 23.12
C HIS A 421 16.35 -13.36 23.40
N LEU A 422 15.39 -13.28 22.47
CA LEU A 422 14.18 -12.48 22.61
C LEU A 422 13.06 -13.18 23.42
N PHE A 423 13.21 -14.48 23.73
CA PHE A 423 12.11 -15.35 24.17
C PHE A 423 12.21 -15.89 25.60
N GLN A 424 13.08 -15.35 26.46
CA GLN A 424 13.13 -15.81 27.85
C GLN A 424 12.05 -15.10 28.69
N SER A 425 10.93 -15.79 28.90
CA SER A 425 9.91 -15.46 29.90
C SER A 425 10.54 -15.46 31.31
N PRO A 426 10.09 -14.60 32.25
CA PRO A 426 10.61 -14.60 33.61
C PRO A 426 10.23 -15.91 34.29
N SER A 427 11.15 -16.87 34.34
CA SER A 427 11.11 -17.86 35.41
C SER A 427 11.11 -17.08 36.71
N PHE A 428 10.00 -17.13 37.46
CA PHE A 428 9.89 -16.59 38.81
C PHE A 428 11.20 -16.83 39.55
N PHE A 429 11.94 -15.75 39.84
CA PHE A 429 13.13 -15.79 40.68
C PHE A 429 12.71 -16.19 42.10
N LYS A 430 12.52 -17.49 42.34
CA LYS A 430 12.62 -18.04 43.69
C LYS A 430 14.11 -18.24 43.97
N ASN A 431 14.59 -17.45 44.92
CA ASN A 431 15.87 -17.58 45.63
C ASN A 431 17.10 -16.99 44.93
N GLY A 432 17.21 -15.66 44.98
CA GLY A 432 18.32 -14.99 45.68
C GLY A 432 19.75 -15.49 45.46
N ARG A 433 20.15 -15.87 44.24
CA ARG A 433 21.55 -16.02 43.86
C ARG A 433 21.81 -15.33 42.54
N LYS A 434 22.66 -14.31 42.57
CA LYS A 434 23.15 -13.54 41.42
C LYS A 434 23.68 -14.51 40.35
N ALA A 435 22.95 -14.66 39.25
CA ALA A 435 23.50 -15.22 38.03
C ALA A 435 24.40 -14.18 37.36
N ASN A 436 25.43 -14.68 36.66
CA ASN A 436 26.62 -13.97 36.22
C ASN A 436 26.40 -12.68 35.42
N ARG A 437 27.39 -11.78 35.53
CA ARG A 437 27.62 -10.62 34.65
C ARG A 437 27.39 -10.99 33.18
N GLY A 438 26.54 -10.22 32.50
CA GLY A 438 26.68 -9.95 31.06
C GLY A 438 25.59 -10.43 30.09
N ARG A 439 24.44 -10.94 30.53
CA ARG A 439 23.34 -11.33 29.61
C ARG A 439 22.13 -10.43 29.79
N ARG A 440 21.82 -9.59 28.80
CA ARG A 440 20.58 -8.78 28.76
C ARG A 440 19.45 -9.68 28.27
N GLU A 441 18.45 -9.93 29.11
CA GLU A 441 17.24 -10.68 28.75
C GLU A 441 16.16 -9.69 28.29
N TYR A 442 15.56 -9.95 27.13
CA TYR A 442 14.49 -9.15 26.57
C TYR A 442 13.17 -9.92 26.66
N CYS A 443 12.14 -9.29 27.21
CA CYS A 443 10.81 -9.89 27.35
C CYS A 443 9.88 -9.31 26.29
N TYR A 444 9.58 -10.11 25.26
CA TYR A 444 8.54 -9.82 24.29
C TYR A 444 7.41 -10.84 24.39
N ASP A 445 6.18 -10.36 24.37
CA ASP A 445 5.02 -11.24 24.31
C ASP A 445 4.92 -11.79 22.88
N THR A 446 4.84 -13.12 22.78
CA THR A 446 4.59 -13.83 21.53
C THR A 446 3.14 -14.24 21.54
N ASP A 447 2.31 -13.60 20.72
CA ASP A 447 0.91 -13.99 20.62
C ASP A 447 0.84 -15.39 19.98
N LEU A 448 0.56 -16.40 20.80
CA LEU A 448 0.18 -17.71 20.32
C LEU A 448 -1.14 -17.56 19.52
N PRO A 449 -1.30 -18.29 18.41
CA PRO A 449 -2.56 -18.34 17.71
C PRO A 449 -3.67 -18.80 18.67
N SER A 450 -4.77 -18.07 18.61
CA SER A 450 -5.98 -18.19 19.42
C SER A 450 -6.36 -19.66 19.65
N GLY A 451 -6.18 -20.19 20.86
CA GLY A 451 -6.56 -21.58 21.13
C GLY A 451 -6.26 -22.14 22.53
N LEU A 452 -5.34 -21.58 23.31
CA LEU A 452 -5.06 -22.06 24.67
C LEU A 452 -5.23 -20.92 25.68
N SER A 453 -6.39 -20.92 26.33
CA SER A 453 -6.73 -20.08 27.47
C SER A 453 -5.82 -20.39 28.67
N SER A 454 -4.79 -19.56 28.87
CA SER A 454 -4.20 -19.33 30.20
C SER A 454 -5.13 -18.39 30.98
N PRO A 455 -5.42 -18.61 32.28
CA PRO A 455 -6.45 -17.85 33.00
C PRO A 455 -6.05 -16.40 33.36
N TYR A 456 -4.86 -15.93 32.96
CA TYR A 456 -4.28 -14.67 33.48
C TYR A 456 -3.77 -13.68 32.42
N ASP A 457 -3.86 -13.95 31.13
CA ASP A 457 -3.39 -13.00 30.11
C ASP A 457 -4.51 -12.04 29.71
N ALA A 458 -4.59 -10.91 30.43
CA ALA A 458 -5.32 -9.75 29.98
C ALA A 458 -4.76 -9.34 28.61
N TRP A 459 -5.55 -9.55 27.55
CA TRP A 459 -5.23 -9.11 26.20
C TRP A 459 -4.72 -7.67 26.22
N ARG A 460 -3.43 -7.48 25.91
CA ARG A 460 -2.83 -6.14 25.80
C ARG A 460 -3.07 -5.63 24.40
N ASP A 461 -3.42 -4.36 24.32
CA ASP A 461 -3.64 -3.70 23.04
C ASP A 461 -2.29 -3.45 22.34
N PRO A 462 -2.04 -4.01 21.14
CA PRO A 462 -0.79 -3.80 20.40
C PRO A 462 -0.46 -2.34 20.15
N GLY A 463 -1.47 -1.46 20.15
CA GLY A 463 -1.24 -0.03 20.02
C GLY A 463 -0.45 0.59 21.17
N GLN A 464 -0.46 -0.04 22.35
CA GLN A 464 0.28 0.42 23.53
C GLN A 464 1.71 -0.15 23.60
N ALA A 465 2.13 -0.95 22.61
CA ALA A 465 3.47 -1.52 22.60
C ALA A 465 4.53 -0.43 22.40
N LEU A 466 5.64 -0.58 23.12
CA LEU A 466 6.81 0.29 23.04
C LEU A 466 7.67 -0.02 21.81
N ASP A 467 7.76 -1.30 21.45
CA ASP A 467 8.60 -1.83 20.37
C ASP A 467 7.95 -3.07 19.74
N CYS A 468 8.26 -3.30 18.47
CA CYS A 468 7.71 -4.39 17.66
C CYS A 468 8.84 -5.07 16.89
N ILE A 469 9.13 -6.31 17.26
CA ILE A 469 10.18 -7.13 16.67
C ILE A 469 9.54 -8.25 15.86
N ILE A 470 10.18 -8.58 14.75
CA ILE A 470 9.77 -9.67 13.86
C ILE A 470 10.84 -10.75 13.94
N THR A 471 10.42 -12.00 14.01
CA THR A 471 11.30 -13.14 13.78
C THR A 471 10.72 -14.02 12.69
N GLY A 472 11.57 -14.83 12.05
CA GLY A 472 11.08 -15.79 11.08
C GLY A 472 12.12 -16.77 10.60
N LYS A 473 11.64 -17.76 9.86
CA LYS A 473 12.46 -18.79 9.22
C LYS A 473 11.82 -19.26 7.92
N THR A 474 12.62 -19.72 6.98
CA THR A 474 12.13 -20.53 5.85
C THR A 474 11.54 -21.85 6.36
N LEU A 475 10.60 -22.44 5.63
CA LEU A 475 10.08 -23.79 5.90
C LEU A 475 11.02 -24.85 5.29
N GLU A 476 10.89 -26.10 5.74
CA GLU A 476 11.76 -27.22 5.33
C GLU A 476 11.78 -27.41 3.79
N ASP A 477 10.61 -27.41 3.15
CA ASP A 477 10.53 -27.52 1.68
C ASP A 477 11.33 -26.42 0.95
N HIS A 478 11.33 -25.20 1.51
CA HIS A 478 12.08 -24.08 0.93
C HIS A 478 13.57 -24.14 1.29
N ASP A 479 13.92 -24.63 2.49
CA ASP A 479 15.31 -24.86 2.91
C ASP A 479 16.02 -25.76 1.91
N GLU A 480 15.38 -26.87 1.54
CA GLU A 480 15.94 -27.86 0.63
C GLU A 480 16.00 -27.39 -0.82
N ALA A 481 15.04 -26.57 -1.24
CA ALA A 481 14.95 -26.09 -2.62
C ALA A 481 15.84 -24.86 -2.91
N TRP A 482 15.85 -23.88 -2.00
CA TRP A 482 16.36 -22.53 -2.26
C TRP A 482 17.30 -21.99 -1.19
N GLY A 483 17.58 -22.80 -0.16
CA GLY A 483 18.46 -22.46 0.94
C GLY A 483 17.73 -22.10 2.23
N ALA A 484 18.41 -22.33 3.33
CA ALA A 484 17.85 -22.30 4.66
C ALA A 484 18.17 -20.96 5.34
N PHE A 485 17.16 -20.15 5.64
CA PHE A 485 17.36 -18.81 6.20
C PHE A 485 16.58 -18.55 7.50
N LYS A 486 17.21 -17.76 8.38
CA LYS A 486 16.61 -17.10 9.55
C LYS A 486 16.42 -15.63 9.25
N PHE A 487 15.38 -15.08 9.84
CA PHE A 487 15.00 -13.69 9.70
C PHE A 487 14.76 -13.06 11.06
N TYR A 488 15.19 -11.82 11.21
CA TYR A 488 14.81 -10.99 12.34
C TYR A 488 14.79 -9.53 11.94
N GLY A 489 13.90 -8.77 12.55
CA GLY A 489 13.57 -7.44 12.09
C GLY A 489 12.89 -6.59 13.14
N ARG A 490 12.68 -5.33 12.81
CA ARG A 490 11.93 -4.37 13.62
C ARG A 490 10.92 -3.66 12.73
N VAL A 491 9.75 -3.37 13.29
CA VAL A 491 8.75 -2.50 12.69
C VAL A 491 8.86 -1.12 13.31
N TYR A 492 9.02 -0.12 12.47
CA TYR A 492 9.08 1.27 12.88
C TYR A 492 7.69 1.90 12.97
N ARG A 493 7.60 3.01 13.71
CA ARG A 493 6.34 3.72 13.95
C ARG A 493 5.78 4.42 12.72
N ASP A 494 6.51 4.49 11.62
CA ASP A 494 6.06 4.96 10.31
C ASP A 494 5.48 3.83 9.45
N GLY A 495 5.52 2.58 9.92
CA GLY A 495 5.09 1.39 9.19
C GLY A 495 6.21 0.73 8.37
N THR A 496 7.43 1.28 8.37
CA THR A 496 8.58 0.67 7.71
C THR A 496 8.95 -0.63 8.42
N ILE A 497 9.05 -1.72 7.65
CA ILE A 497 9.50 -3.03 8.12
C ILE A 497 10.94 -3.23 7.64
N VAL A 498 11.87 -3.42 8.58
CA VAL A 498 13.26 -3.73 8.28
C VAL A 498 13.61 -5.11 8.81
N MET A 499 14.13 -5.97 7.95
CA MET A 499 14.42 -7.37 8.25
C MET A 499 15.80 -7.76 7.74
N LYS A 500 16.60 -8.38 8.61
CA LYS A 500 17.88 -8.99 8.28
C LYS A 500 17.69 -10.49 8.06
N ARG A 501 18.23 -10.99 6.95
CA ARG A 501 18.28 -12.41 6.57
C ARG A 501 19.68 -12.95 6.83
N LEU A 502 19.75 -14.09 7.51
CA LEU A 502 20.96 -14.87 7.74
C LEU A 502 20.77 -16.33 7.32
N PRO A 503 21.82 -17.02 6.86
CA PRO A 503 21.77 -18.48 6.70
C PRO A 503 21.45 -19.17 8.04
N LYS A 504 20.67 -20.26 8.01
CA LYS A 504 20.36 -21.06 9.22
C LYS A 504 21.61 -21.72 9.78
N ASN A 505 22.48 -22.13 8.87
CA ASN A 505 23.64 -22.97 9.09
C ASN A 505 24.92 -22.15 8.89
N GLY A 506 25.89 -22.26 9.82
CA GLY A 506 27.14 -21.48 9.76
C GLY A 506 28.04 -21.83 8.56
N TRP A 507 27.88 -23.02 7.99
CA TRP A 507 28.59 -23.47 6.79
C TRP A 507 27.98 -22.94 5.48
N GLU A 508 26.79 -22.35 5.53
CA GLU A 508 26.15 -21.66 4.40
C GLU A 508 26.45 -20.15 4.38
N THR A 509 27.52 -19.72 5.07
CA THR A 509 27.94 -18.30 5.15
C THR A 509 28.16 -17.65 3.78
N GLY A 510 28.44 -18.44 2.74
CA GLY A 510 28.53 -17.99 1.35
C GLY A 510 27.22 -17.48 0.74
N LEU A 511 26.04 -17.79 1.33
CA LEU A 511 24.74 -17.28 0.86
C LEU A 511 24.50 -15.81 1.26
N GLY A 512 25.38 -15.26 2.11
CA GLY A 512 25.43 -13.85 2.47
C GLY A 512 24.33 -13.38 3.42
N THR A 513 24.58 -12.23 4.03
CA THR A 513 23.66 -11.53 4.93
C THR A 513 23.00 -10.40 4.19
N TRP A 514 21.66 -10.37 4.12
CA TRP A 514 20.93 -9.37 3.36
C TRP A 514 19.95 -8.60 4.24
N ILE A 515 19.69 -7.35 3.88
CA ILE A 515 18.79 -6.45 4.59
C ILE A 515 17.65 -6.10 3.65
N PHE A 516 16.42 -6.34 4.10
CA PHE A 516 15.17 -6.05 3.43
C PHE A 516 14.49 -4.88 4.13
N GLU A 517 14.03 -3.90 3.37
CA GLU A 517 13.31 -2.72 3.86
C GLU A 517 12.08 -2.51 2.99
N GLY A 518 10.89 -2.52 3.58
CA GLY A 518 9.65 -2.44 2.81
C GLY A 518 8.44 -2.09 3.66
N HIS A 519 7.28 -2.04 3.00
CA HIS A 519 6.01 -1.70 3.63
C HIS A 519 4.98 -2.79 3.33
N LEU A 520 4.16 -3.11 4.32
CA LEU A 520 3.00 -3.98 4.15
C LEU A 520 1.85 -3.14 3.56
N GLY A 521 1.38 -3.54 2.38
CA GLY A 521 0.28 -2.89 1.67
C GLY A 521 -1.00 -3.72 1.73
N TYR A 522 -2.11 -3.06 2.13
CA TYR A 522 -3.48 -3.56 2.15
C TYR A 522 -3.65 -4.99 2.73
N GLY A 523 -2.79 -5.34 3.68
CA GLY A 523 -2.76 -6.61 4.41
C GLY A 523 -2.32 -7.82 3.60
N ALA A 524 -1.91 -7.65 2.34
CA ALA A 524 -1.71 -8.79 1.43
C ALA A 524 -0.35 -8.78 0.71
N ALA A 525 0.23 -7.62 0.45
CA ALA A 525 1.49 -7.50 -0.28
C ALA A 525 2.56 -6.83 0.59
N TRP A 526 3.70 -7.50 0.79
CA TRP A 526 4.87 -6.86 1.39
C TRP A 526 5.89 -6.58 0.29
N VAL A 527 6.17 -5.31 0.06
CA VAL A 527 7.03 -4.86 -1.05
C VAL A 527 8.10 -3.90 -0.56
N GLY A 528 9.25 -3.93 -1.21
CA GLY A 528 10.34 -3.05 -0.82
C GLY A 528 11.64 -3.31 -1.57
N LYS A 529 12.72 -2.80 -0.99
CA LYS A 529 14.08 -2.93 -1.49
C LYS A 529 14.90 -3.87 -0.61
N TRP A 530 15.93 -4.47 -1.19
CA TRP A 530 16.89 -5.24 -0.43
C TRP A 530 18.32 -4.90 -0.84
N ARG A 531 19.27 -5.12 0.06
CA ARG A 531 20.70 -4.94 -0.17
C ARG A 531 21.52 -6.00 0.53
N SER A 532 22.65 -6.38 -0.05
CA SER A 532 23.66 -7.17 0.64
C SER A 532 24.29 -6.34 1.76
N SER A 533 24.56 -7.00 2.88
CA SER A 533 25.24 -6.45 4.04
C SER A 533 26.73 -6.33 3.75
N ILE A 534 27.15 -5.28 3.03
CA ILE A 534 28.57 -4.90 2.85
C ILE A 534 28.83 -3.61 3.63
N ALA A 535 30.09 -3.35 3.98
CA ALA A 535 30.51 -2.14 4.67
C ALA A 535 30.05 -0.87 3.90
N PRO A 536 29.72 0.23 4.61
CA PRO A 536 29.34 1.49 3.97
C PRO A 536 30.44 1.96 3.01
N GLY A 537 30.13 2.07 1.71
CA GLY A 537 31.07 2.53 0.67
C GLY A 537 31.37 1.50 -0.42
N ASP A 538 31.12 0.22 -0.18
CA ASP A 538 31.26 -0.82 -1.20
C ASP A 538 29.97 -1.00 -2.00
N ALA A 539 30.11 -1.23 -3.31
CA ALA A 539 28.99 -1.47 -4.21
C ALA A 539 28.40 -2.89 -3.98
N GLY A 540 27.54 -3.00 -2.97
CA GLY A 540 26.82 -4.24 -2.69
C GLY A 540 25.72 -4.57 -3.70
N LEU A 541 25.37 -5.86 -3.75
CA LEU A 541 24.18 -6.31 -4.46
C LEU A 541 22.96 -5.64 -3.86
N GLN A 542 22.00 -5.30 -4.70
CA GLN A 542 20.79 -4.63 -4.27
C GLN A 542 19.66 -4.90 -5.24
N GLY A 543 18.43 -4.64 -4.83
CA GLY A 543 17.29 -4.74 -5.72
C GLY A 543 15.96 -4.56 -5.02
N ILE A 544 14.92 -5.17 -5.57
CA ILE A 544 13.53 -5.06 -5.10
C ILE A 544 12.95 -6.41 -4.76
N PHE A 545 11.93 -6.45 -3.92
CA PHE A 545 11.21 -7.66 -3.59
C PHE A 545 9.70 -7.43 -3.51
N SER A 546 8.96 -8.51 -3.73
CA SER A 546 7.51 -8.58 -3.53
C SER A 546 7.15 -9.93 -2.93
N MET A 547 6.41 -9.91 -1.84
CA MET A 547 5.91 -11.09 -1.15
C MET A 547 4.40 -11.00 -0.96
N ARG A 548 3.75 -12.16 -0.96
CA ARG A 548 2.33 -12.32 -0.62
C ARG A 548 2.21 -13.26 0.58
N LYS A 549 1.17 -13.05 1.37
CA LYS A 549 0.80 -13.99 2.41
C LYS A 549 0.21 -15.26 1.76
N ARG A 550 0.76 -16.43 2.08
CA ARG A 550 0.18 -17.72 1.68
C ARG A 550 -1.16 -17.85 2.40
N GLY A 551 -2.24 -18.04 1.64
CA GLY A 551 -3.56 -18.29 2.21
C GLY A 551 -3.51 -19.53 3.10
N SER A 552 -4.26 -19.53 4.22
CA SER A 552 -4.46 -20.76 4.99
C SER A 552 -5.00 -21.82 4.03
N ALA A 553 -4.27 -22.91 3.84
CA ALA A 553 -4.76 -24.02 3.04
C ALA A 553 -6.15 -24.39 3.59
N LYS A 554 -7.19 -24.25 2.76
CA LYS A 554 -8.49 -24.85 3.08
C LYS A 554 -8.19 -26.34 3.14
N THR A 555 -8.14 -26.86 4.36
CA THR A 555 -8.01 -28.29 4.65
C THR A 555 -9.30 -28.98 4.30
#